data_AF-A0AB34WYS4-F1
#
_entry.id   AF-A0AB34WYS4-F1
#
_cell.length_a   1.000
_cell.length_b   1.000
_cell.length_c   1.000
_cell.angle_alpha   90.00
_cell.angle_beta   90.00
_cell.angle_gamma   90.00
#
_symmetry.space_group_name_H-M   'P 1'
#
loop_
_entity.id
_entity.type
_entity.pdbx_description
1 polymer ?
#
loop_
_entity_poly.entity_id
_entity_poly.type
_entity_poly.pdbx_seq_one_letter_code
_entity_poly.pdbx_strand_id
1 'polypeptide(L)'
;MAKVSTNINLDADLKRSAQLLLKDLGMDLTTAVTIFLRQTVRDQAIPFQISRDTPNAQTLAALHEYEEMKAHPEKYPCYNSFEEAMKDVFA
;
A
#
# COMPACT_ATOMS: atom_id res chain seq x y z
N MET A 1 -17.36 -28.22 2.23
CA MET A 1 -15.92 -28.30 1.91
C MET A 1 -15.16 -28.67 3.18
N ALA A 2 -14.10 -29.46 3.07
CA ALA A 2 -13.29 -29.84 4.22
C ALA A 2 -12.57 -28.62 4.81
N LYS A 3 -12.57 -28.49 6.14
CA LYS A 3 -11.77 -27.47 6.84
C LYS A 3 -10.34 -27.98 6.94
N VAL A 4 -9.37 -27.20 6.48
CA VAL A 4 -7.93 -27.47 6.64
C VAL A 4 -7.41 -26.61 7.78
N SER A 5 -6.66 -27.21 8.70
CA SER A 5 -6.02 -26.49 9.80
C SER A 5 -4.79 -25.74 9.28
N THR A 6 -4.61 -24.49 9.71
CA THR A 6 -3.45 -23.67 9.35
C THR A 6 -2.82 -23.13 10.63
N ASN A 7 -1.50 -23.31 10.77
CA ASN A 7 -0.74 -22.76 11.89
C ASN A 7 -0.15 -21.40 11.50
N ILE A 8 -0.36 -20.38 12.33
CA ILE A 8 0.12 -19.02 12.13
C ILE A 8 0.84 -18.59 13.41
N ASN A 9 2.11 -18.26 13.29
CA ASN A 9 2.89 -17.68 14.37
C ASN A 9 2.65 -16.16 14.41
N LEU A 10 2.28 -15.65 15.57
CA LEU A 10 2.01 -14.23 15.82
C LEU A 10 2.76 -13.81 17.07
N ASP A 11 3.17 -12.55 17.09
CA ASP A 11 3.60 -11.91 18.33
C ASP A 11 2.48 -12.00 19.39
N ALA A 12 2.86 -12.22 20.65
CA ALA A 12 1.91 -12.47 21.72
C ALA A 12 1.07 -11.23 22.04
N ASP A 13 1.69 -10.05 22.03
CA ASP A 13 1.02 -8.77 22.33
C ASP A 13 0.12 -8.36 21.16
N LEU A 14 0.57 -8.56 19.93
CA LEU A 14 -0.25 -8.37 18.73
C LEU A 14 -1.49 -9.26 18.75
N LYS A 15 -1.32 -10.56 19.05
CA LYS A 15 -2.43 -11.51 19.14
C LYS A 15 -3.44 -11.09 20.20
N ARG A 16 -2.97 -10.71 21.38
CA ARG A 16 -3.84 -10.27 22.48
C ARG A 16 -4.62 -9.01 22.11
N SER A 17 -3.94 -8.02 21.54
CA SER A 17 -4.55 -6.75 21.13
C SER A 17 -5.61 -6.96 20.04
N ALA A 18 -5.30 -7.78 19.03
CA ALA A 18 -6.25 -8.14 17.99
C ALA A 18 -7.46 -8.88 18.54
N GLN A 19 -7.26 -9.83 19.46
CA GLN A 19 -8.37 -10.59 20.06
C GLN A 19 -9.33 -9.71 20.88
N LEU A 20 -8.80 -8.73 21.62
CA LEU A 20 -9.63 -7.76 22.36
C LEU A 20 -10.49 -6.95 21.40
N LEU A 21 -9.87 -6.33 20.39
CA LEU A 21 -10.59 -5.54 19.39
C LEU A 21 -11.65 -6.35 18.64
N LEU A 22 -11.29 -7.53 18.15
CA LEU A 22 -12.22 -8.38 17.38
C LEU A 22 -13.41 -8.83 18.23
N LYS A 23 -13.17 -9.13 19.51
CA LYS A 23 -14.24 -9.48 20.45
C LYS A 23 -15.20 -8.32 20.66
N ASP A 24 -14.70 -7.09 20.78
CA ASP A 24 -15.52 -5.89 20.88
C ASP A 24 -16.35 -5.66 19.61
N LEU A 25 -15.82 -6.08 18.44
CA LEU A 25 -16.52 -6.11 17.16
C LEU A 25 -17.42 -7.34 16.95
N GLY A 26 -17.53 -8.22 17.94
CA GLY A 26 -18.43 -9.39 17.91
C GLY A 26 -17.91 -10.58 17.08
N MET A 27 -16.59 -10.71 16.89
CA MET A 27 -16.01 -11.83 16.13
C MET A 27 -14.74 -12.40 16.76
N ASP A 28 -14.40 -13.64 16.41
CA ASP A 28 -13.14 -14.27 16.80
C ASP A 28 -12.03 -14.08 15.75
N LEU A 29 -10.80 -14.39 16.14
CA LEU A 29 -9.63 -14.29 15.27
C LEU A 29 -9.76 -15.15 14.01
N THR A 30 -10.39 -16.32 14.12
CA THR A 30 -10.58 -17.25 13.00
C THR A 30 -11.52 -16.65 11.95
N THR A 31 -12.59 -15.99 12.40
CA THR A 31 -13.58 -15.32 11.58
C THR A 31 -12.94 -14.14 10.85
N ALA A 32 -12.17 -13.33 11.57
CA ALA A 32 -11.45 -12.19 10.99
C ALA A 32 -10.45 -12.63 9.91
N VAL A 33 -9.63 -13.66 10.17
CA VAL A 33 -8.69 -14.21 9.17
C VAL A 33 -9.43 -14.79 7.97
N THR A 34 -10.57 -15.45 8.19
CA THR A 34 -11.39 -15.98 7.09
C THR A 34 -11.96 -14.86 6.22
N ILE A 35 -12.41 -13.76 6.82
CA ILE A 35 -12.90 -12.57 6.09
C ILE A 35 -11.76 -11.97 5.26
N PHE A 36 -10.59 -11.76 5.87
CA PHE A 36 -9.39 -11.27 5.17
C PHE A 36 -9.08 -12.12 3.93
N LEU A 37 -8.98 -13.45 4.08
CA LEU A 37 -8.67 -14.34 2.96
C LEU A 37 -9.75 -14.31 1.87
N ARG A 38 -11.03 -14.26 2.24
CA ARG A 38 -12.14 -14.15 1.29
C ARG A 38 -12.08 -12.85 0.50
N GLN A 39 -11.76 -11.74 1.16
CA GLN A 39 -11.64 -10.45 0.51
C GLN A 39 -10.43 -10.42 -0.42
N THR A 40 -9.28 -10.95 0.03
CA THR A 40 -8.07 -11.08 -0.81
C THR A 40 -8.35 -11.87 -2.09
N VAL A 41 -9.09 -12.98 -2.00
CA VAL A 41 -9.47 -13.79 -3.17
C VAL A 41 -10.50 -13.06 -4.04
N ARG A 42 -11.45 -12.33 -3.45
CA ARG A 42 -12.45 -11.57 -4.22
C ARG A 42 -11.81 -10.47 -5.04
N ASP A 43 -10.88 -9.73 -4.43
CA ASP A 43 -10.32 -8.52 -5.03
C ASP A 43 -9.04 -8.79 -5.82
N GLN A 44 -8.49 -10.02 -5.75
CA GLN A 44 -7.18 -10.37 -6.31
C GLN A 44 -6.07 -9.43 -5.83
N ALA A 45 -6.21 -8.89 -4.62
CA ALA A 45 -5.33 -7.91 -4.03
C ALA A 45 -5.38 -8.00 -2.51
N ILE A 46 -4.40 -7.42 -1.81
CA ILE A 46 -4.46 -7.32 -0.35
C ILE A 46 -5.52 -6.25 0.01
N PRO A 47 -6.52 -6.56 0.85
CA PRO A 47 -7.68 -5.71 1.11
C PRO A 47 -7.40 -4.57 2.10
N PHE A 48 -6.18 -4.02 2.03
CA PHE A 48 -5.75 -2.80 2.69
C PHE A 48 -4.52 -2.28 1.96
N GLN A 49 -4.30 -0.97 2.00
CA GLN A 49 -3.12 -0.36 1.42
C GLN A 49 -1.88 -0.78 2.20
N ILE A 50 -0.89 -1.35 1.50
CA ILE A 50 0.43 -1.61 2.07
C ILE A 50 1.29 -0.40 1.77
N SER A 51 1.40 0.51 2.74
CA SER A 51 2.28 1.67 2.67
C SER A 51 3.25 1.69 3.84
N ARG A 52 4.41 2.30 3.60
CA ARG A 52 5.32 2.75 4.65
C ARG A 52 4.93 4.19 5.01
N ASP A 53 5.17 4.61 6.24
CA ASP A 53 4.97 6.02 6.66
C ASP A 53 5.87 6.97 5.86
N THR A 54 7.00 6.46 5.36
CA THR A 54 7.90 7.19 4.47
C THR A 54 7.91 6.56 3.08
N PRO A 55 7.77 7.36 2.00
CA PRO A 55 7.93 6.87 0.64
C PRO A 55 9.25 6.14 0.44
N ASN A 56 9.32 5.25 -0.56
CA ASN A 56 10.58 4.60 -0.89
C ASN A 56 11.62 5.65 -1.37
N ALA A 57 12.90 5.26 -1.41
CA ALA A 57 13.99 6.17 -1.75
C ALA A 57 13.82 6.82 -3.14
N GLN A 58 13.26 6.09 -4.12
CA GLN A 58 13.01 6.65 -5.46
C GLN A 58 11.93 7.73 -5.43
N THR A 59 10.82 7.49 -4.73
CA THR A 59 9.75 8.48 -4.58
C THR A 59 10.25 9.71 -3.82
N LEU A 60 11.08 9.51 -2.79
CA LEU A 60 11.68 10.62 -2.05
C LEU A 60 12.61 11.45 -2.95
N ALA A 61 13.45 10.80 -3.76
CA ALA A 61 14.32 11.49 -4.72
C ALA A 61 13.51 12.28 -5.75
N ALA A 62 12.42 11.72 -6.28
CA ALA A 62 11.54 12.41 -7.22
C ALA A 62 10.85 13.64 -6.59
N LEU A 63 10.50 13.58 -5.29
CA LEU A 63 9.96 14.74 -4.57
C LEU A 63 11.02 15.84 -4.41
N HIS A 64 12.27 15.49 -4.11
CA HIS A 64 13.37 16.47 -4.05
C HIS A 64 13.67 17.07 -5.42
N GLU A 65 13.70 16.26 -6.47
CA GLU A 65 13.85 16.73 -7.84
C GLU A 65 12.74 17.73 -8.21
N TYR A 66 11.48 17.43 -7.86
CA TYR A 66 10.38 18.37 -8.04
C TYR A 66 10.58 19.71 -7.31
N GLU A 67 11.08 19.69 -6.07
CA GLU A 67 11.40 20.91 -5.32
C GLU A 67 12.50 21.72 -6.02
N GLU A 68 13.53 21.04 -6.55
CA GLU A 68 14.58 21.68 -7.35
C GLU A 68 14.05 22.25 -8.67
N MET A 69 13.18 21.51 -9.38
CA MET A 69 12.50 21.97 -10.60
C MET A 69 11.68 23.24 -10.34
N LYS A 70 10.97 23.27 -9.21
CA LYS A 70 10.16 24.42 -8.81
C LYS A 70 11.02 25.64 -8.47
N ALA A 71 12.18 25.43 -7.86
CA ALA A 71 13.12 26.50 -7.52
C ALA A 71 13.93 26.99 -8.74
N HIS A 72 14.20 26.10 -9.69
CA HIS A 72 15.05 26.33 -10.86
C HIS A 72 14.37 25.86 -12.16
N PRO A 73 13.25 26.47 -12.57
CA PRO A 73 12.52 26.06 -13.77
C PRO A 73 13.36 26.17 -15.05
N GLU A 74 14.41 26.99 -15.06
CA GLU A 74 15.34 27.14 -16.17
C GLU A 74 16.20 25.91 -16.46
N LYS A 75 16.36 25.01 -15.48
CA LYS A 75 17.21 23.81 -15.59
C LYS A 75 16.49 22.61 -16.19
N TYR A 76 15.18 22.68 -16.35
CA TYR A 76 14.34 21.54 -16.71
C TYR A 76 13.48 21.84 -17.94
N PRO A 77 13.19 20.83 -18.77
CA PRO A 77 12.30 21.00 -19.91
C PRO A 77 10.91 21.49 -19.50
N CYS A 78 10.42 22.51 -20.19
CA CYS A 78 9.05 22.99 -20.08
C CYS A 78 8.37 22.77 -21.42
N TYR A 79 7.18 22.20 -21.42
CA TYR A 79 6.43 21.88 -22.63
C TYR A 79 5.19 22.76 -22.72
N ASN A 80 4.86 23.21 -23.93
CA ASN A 80 3.70 24.08 -24.15
C ASN A 80 2.43 23.29 -24.49
N SER A 81 2.55 21.96 -24.64
CA SER A 81 1.43 21.06 -24.92
C SER A 81 1.68 19.65 -24.38
N PHE A 82 0.61 18.91 -24.15
CA PHE A 82 0.68 17.50 -23.76
C PHE A 82 1.36 16.63 -24.82
N GLU A 83 1.11 16.91 -26.10
CA GLU A 83 1.71 16.17 -27.23
C GLU A 83 3.24 16.30 -27.22
N GLU A 84 3.76 17.51 -26.98
CA GLU A 84 5.19 17.78 -26.88
C GLU A 84 5.83 17.03 -25.70
N ALA A 85 5.18 17.05 -24.53
CA ALA A 85 5.66 16.33 -23.35
C ALA A 85 5.69 14.80 -23.58
N MET A 86 4.64 14.22 -24.16
CA MET A 86 4.60 12.77 -24.41
C MET A 86 5.59 12.33 -25.49
N LYS A 87 5.90 13.20 -26.46
CA LYS A 87 6.93 12.91 -27.45
C LYS A 87 8.30 12.75 -26.82
N ASP A 88 8.61 13.51 -25.77
CA ASP A 88 9.89 13.40 -25.05
C ASP A 88 9.91 12.19 -24.11
N VAL A 89 8.80 11.91 -23.41
CA VAL A 89 8.67 10.74 -22.51
C VAL A 89 8.77 9.40 -23.26
N PHE A 90 8.30 9.35 -24.50
CA PHE A 90 8.29 8.14 -25.33
C PHE A 90 9.37 8.08 -26.40
N ALA A 91 10.26 9.07 -26.48
CA ALA A 91 11.43 9.06 -27.38
C ALA A 91 12.50 8.07 -26.91
#